data_AF-A0A7X3L279-F1
#
_entry.id   AF-A0A7X3L279-F1
#
_cell.length_a   1.000
_cell.length_b   1.000
_cell.length_c   1.000
_cell.angle_alpha   90.00
_cell.angle_beta   90.00
_cell.angle_gamma   90.00
#
_symmetry.space_group_name_H-M   'P 1'
#
loop_
_entity.id
_entity.type
_entity.pdbx_description
1 polymer ?
#
loop_
_entity_poly.entity_id
_entity_poly.type
_entity_poly.pdbx_seq_one_letter_code
_entity_poly.pdbx_strand_id
1 'polypeptide(L)'
;MTASAVGSLVEGEAAALRRLAQNPAGPTLTGKGSGTILQLQSQRKIDELAAQFNNPAVQPKDFQISLDGKVLKADPEVSLGAPVYAGATTADVMSYFRKLAGVDEIPTVRTVAGKGDVFSATTESGAKITLRNFSTSGQQSGASWTIDVIDASINSGRRVEIKFK
;
A
#
# COMPACT_ATOMS: atom_id res chain seq x y z
N MET A 1 -19.70 21.42 0.36
CA MET A 1 -19.46 20.68 -0.91
C MET A 1 -17.96 20.77 -1.21
N THR A 2 -17.20 19.70 -1.01
CA THR A 2 -15.75 19.67 -1.28
C THR A 2 -15.42 18.40 -2.04
N ALA A 3 -15.67 18.43 -3.36
CA ALA A 3 -15.39 17.34 -4.29
C ALA A 3 -14.03 17.49 -5.02
N SER A 4 -13.19 18.46 -4.64
CA SER A 4 -12.02 18.84 -5.46
C SER A 4 -10.70 18.13 -5.14
N ALA A 5 -10.63 17.28 -4.11
CA ALA A 5 -9.39 16.57 -3.77
C ALA A 5 -9.33 15.13 -4.32
N VAL A 6 -10.49 14.53 -4.67
CA VAL A 6 -10.56 13.15 -5.17
C VAL A 6 -10.28 13.07 -6.67
N GLY A 7 -10.63 14.13 -7.41
CA GLY A 7 -10.35 14.24 -8.85
C GLY A 7 -8.84 14.26 -9.15
N SER A 8 -8.04 14.97 -8.36
CA SER A 8 -6.63 15.22 -8.67
C SER A 8 -5.71 14.00 -8.54
N LEU A 9 -6.03 13.04 -7.67
CA LEU A 9 -5.24 11.80 -7.50
C LEU A 9 -5.52 10.78 -8.62
N VAL A 10 -6.80 10.62 -8.99
CA VAL A 10 -7.22 9.74 -10.10
C VAL A 10 -6.80 10.33 -11.44
N GLU A 11 -6.87 11.65 -11.61
CA GLU A 11 -6.32 12.36 -12.76
C GLU A 11 -4.80 12.27 -12.81
N GLY A 12 -4.09 12.24 -11.68
CA GLY A 12 -2.65 12.05 -11.64
C GLY A 12 -2.21 10.69 -12.21
N GLU A 13 -2.88 9.61 -11.79
CA GLU A 13 -2.64 8.25 -12.31
C GLU A 13 -3.11 8.12 -13.77
N ALA A 14 -4.29 8.61 -14.11
CA ALA A 14 -4.81 8.57 -15.48
C ALA A 14 -4.01 9.47 -16.45
N ALA A 15 -3.51 10.62 -16.01
CA ALA A 15 -2.66 11.50 -16.80
C ALA A 15 -1.23 10.96 -16.93
N ALA A 16 -0.73 10.19 -15.95
CA ALA A 16 0.52 9.45 -16.12
C ALA A 16 0.35 8.36 -17.19
N LEU A 17 -0.76 7.60 -17.14
CA LEU A 17 -1.09 6.58 -18.15
C LEU A 17 -1.37 7.17 -19.55
N ARG A 18 -2.07 8.30 -19.63
CA ARG A 18 -2.34 9.00 -20.91
C ARG A 18 -1.10 9.66 -21.49
N ARG A 19 -0.20 10.21 -20.66
CA ARG A 19 1.11 10.72 -21.12
C ARG A 19 2.00 9.60 -21.70
N LEU A 20 1.87 8.37 -21.20
CA LEU A 20 2.52 7.18 -21.77
C LEU A 20 1.89 6.76 -23.11
N ALA A 21 0.57 6.95 -23.29
CA ALA A 21 -0.13 6.59 -24.53
C ALA A 21 0.02 7.60 -25.68
N GLN A 22 0.38 8.86 -25.39
CA GLN A 22 0.33 9.97 -26.36
C GLN A 22 1.70 10.52 -26.80
N ASN A 23 2.82 9.99 -26.28
CA ASN A 23 4.15 10.48 -26.64
C ASN A 23 5.05 9.38 -27.24
N PRO A 24 5.16 9.27 -28.58
CA PRO A 24 6.11 8.36 -29.21
C PRO A 24 7.57 8.86 -29.18
N ALA A 25 7.85 10.06 -28.65
CA ALA A 25 9.19 10.67 -28.60
C ALA A 25 9.51 11.40 -27.26
N GLY A 26 9.05 10.86 -26.14
CA GLY A 26 9.51 11.19 -24.77
C GLY A 26 10.57 10.21 -24.27
N PRO A 27 11.23 10.45 -23.12
CA PRO A 27 12.53 9.86 -22.80
C PRO A 27 12.47 8.35 -22.98
N THR A 28 13.36 7.84 -23.82
CA THR A 28 13.38 6.49 -24.37
C THR A 28 13.07 5.43 -23.31
N LEU A 29 11.83 4.95 -23.28
CA LEU A 29 11.38 3.79 -22.49
C LEU A 29 11.32 2.50 -23.33
N THR A 30 11.83 2.51 -24.57
CA THR A 30 11.92 1.32 -25.45
C THR A 30 13.03 0.36 -24.99
N GLY A 31 13.06 0.05 -23.70
CA GLY A 31 14.04 -0.84 -23.07
C GLY A 31 13.90 -1.03 -21.55
N LYS A 32 12.91 -0.42 -20.88
CA LYS A 32 12.69 -0.67 -19.45
C LYS A 32 11.61 -1.75 -19.29
N GLY A 33 12.03 -2.96 -18.89
CA GLY A 33 11.13 -4.10 -18.71
C GLY A 33 10.04 -3.85 -17.65
N SER A 34 8.98 -4.68 -17.65
CA SER A 34 7.84 -4.59 -16.73
C SER A 34 8.24 -4.43 -15.26
N GLY A 35 9.38 -5.00 -14.84
CA GLY A 35 9.93 -4.82 -13.49
C GLY A 35 10.17 -3.37 -13.10
N THR A 36 10.63 -2.50 -14.01
CA THR A 36 10.88 -1.09 -13.67
C THR A 36 9.59 -0.31 -13.40
N ILE A 37 8.48 -0.68 -14.06
CA ILE A 37 7.18 -0.03 -13.82
C ILE A 37 6.62 -0.44 -12.46
N LEU A 38 6.69 -1.73 -12.12
CA LEU A 38 6.25 -2.23 -10.81
C LEU A 38 7.05 -1.60 -9.66
N GLN A 39 8.36 -1.44 -9.84
CA GLN A 39 9.21 -0.82 -8.82
C GLN A 39 8.92 0.68 -8.64
N LEU A 40 8.63 1.41 -9.73
CA LEU A 40 8.18 2.80 -9.63
C LEU A 40 6.81 2.92 -8.93
N GLN A 41 5.90 1.98 -9.17
CA GLN A 41 4.62 1.94 -8.48
C GLN A 41 4.79 1.65 -6.98
N SER A 42 5.66 0.69 -6.63
CA SER A 42 6.03 0.38 -5.25
C SER A 42 6.59 1.60 -4.53
N GLN A 43 7.56 2.29 -5.13
CA GLN A 43 8.14 3.49 -4.52
C GLN A 43 7.08 4.56 -4.25
N ARG A 44 6.18 4.82 -5.20
CA ARG A 44 5.07 5.77 -5.00
C ARG A 44 4.16 5.38 -3.83
N LYS A 45 3.83 4.09 -3.69
CA LYS A 45 3.02 3.61 -2.56
C LYS A 45 3.76 3.72 -1.22
N ILE A 46 5.06 3.49 -1.21
CA ILE A 46 5.89 3.71 -0.01
C ILE A 46 5.93 5.20 0.34
N ASP A 47 6.10 6.09 -0.65
CA ASP A 47 6.12 7.55 -0.45
C ASP A 47 4.76 8.06 0.09
N GLU A 48 3.64 7.56 -0.43
CA GLU A 48 2.28 7.85 0.07
C GLU A 48 2.09 7.44 1.54
N LEU A 49 2.69 6.31 1.96
CA LEU A 49 2.68 5.87 3.35
C LEU A 49 3.62 6.71 4.22
N ALA A 50 4.82 7.01 3.73
CA ALA A 50 5.81 7.84 4.42
C ALA A 50 5.24 9.23 4.73
N ALA A 51 4.54 9.85 3.77
CA ALA A 51 3.90 11.15 3.93
C ALA A 51 2.87 11.18 5.08
N GLN A 52 2.25 10.04 5.40
CA GLN A 52 1.27 9.92 6.48
C GLN A 52 1.94 9.52 7.80
N PHE A 53 2.75 8.46 7.81
CA PHE A 53 3.41 7.94 9.01
C PHE A 53 4.44 8.90 9.61
N ASN A 54 5.07 9.75 8.81
CA ASN A 54 6.06 10.71 9.30
C ASN A 54 5.44 12.07 9.65
N ASN A 55 4.14 12.26 9.42
CA ASN A 55 3.49 13.52 9.73
C ASN A 55 2.87 13.48 11.14
N PRO A 56 3.45 14.18 12.13
CA PRO A 56 2.95 14.15 13.50
C PRO A 56 1.56 14.78 13.66
N ALA A 57 1.10 15.57 12.69
CA ALA A 57 -0.23 16.17 12.70
C ALA A 57 -1.33 15.22 12.18
N VAL A 58 -0.96 14.07 11.60
CA VAL A 58 -1.91 13.09 11.06
C VAL A 58 -1.84 11.84 11.91
N GLN A 59 -2.97 11.48 12.53
CA GLN A 59 -3.05 10.25 13.32
C GLN A 59 -3.51 9.08 12.44
N PRO A 60 -3.27 7.81 12.83
CA PRO A 60 -3.67 6.65 12.04
C PRO A 60 -5.15 6.64 11.62
N LYS A 61 -6.05 7.17 12.46
CA LYS A 61 -7.48 7.36 12.15
C LYS A 61 -7.78 8.33 11.00
N ASP A 62 -6.86 9.22 10.68
CA ASP A 62 -7.00 10.23 9.63
C ASP A 62 -6.41 9.75 8.29
N PHE A 63 -5.79 8.56 8.28
CA PHE A 63 -5.07 8.05 7.12
C PHE A 63 -6.03 7.65 6.01
N GLN A 64 -5.53 7.74 4.78
CA GLN A 64 -6.23 7.33 3.57
C GLN A 64 -5.29 6.58 2.64
N ILE A 65 -5.82 5.60 1.93
CA ILE A 65 -5.09 4.87 0.88
C ILE A 65 -5.93 4.77 -0.39
N SER A 66 -5.25 4.69 -1.53
CA SER A 66 -5.86 4.41 -2.83
C SER A 66 -5.69 2.95 -3.21
N LEU A 67 -6.82 2.25 -3.40
CA LEU A 67 -6.96 0.87 -3.87
C LEU A 67 -7.71 0.86 -5.20
N ASP A 68 -7.00 0.68 -6.31
CA ASP A 68 -7.62 0.46 -7.64
C ASP A 68 -8.75 1.44 -7.99
N GLY A 69 -8.49 2.75 -7.77
CA GLY A 69 -9.46 3.82 -8.03
C GLY A 69 -10.46 4.11 -6.90
N LYS A 70 -10.45 3.31 -5.83
CA LYS A 70 -11.18 3.56 -4.58
C LYS A 70 -10.27 4.21 -3.55
N VAL A 71 -10.74 5.26 -2.88
CA VAL A 71 -10.08 5.80 -1.68
C VAL A 71 -10.72 5.18 -0.46
N LEU A 72 -9.91 4.54 0.39
CA LEU A 72 -10.34 4.10 1.71
C LEU A 72 -9.86 5.08 2.77
N LYS A 73 -10.75 5.41 3.69
CA LYS A 73 -10.43 6.16 4.91
C LYS A 73 -10.34 5.20 6.07
N ALA A 74 -9.40 5.45 6.97
CA ALA A 74 -9.25 4.65 8.18
C ALA A 74 -10.51 4.78 9.05
N ASP A 75 -10.87 3.68 9.72
CA ASP A 75 -11.95 3.64 10.68
C ASP A 75 -11.51 4.33 11.98
N PRO A 76 -12.12 5.46 12.35
CA PRO A 76 -11.65 6.25 13.49
C PRO A 76 -11.84 5.57 14.84
N GLU A 77 -12.74 4.58 14.95
CA GLU A 77 -13.03 3.92 16.23
C GLU A 77 -11.94 2.92 16.64
N VAL A 78 -11.29 2.30 15.65
CA VAL A 78 -10.33 1.21 15.89
C VAL A 78 -8.89 1.57 15.47
N SER A 79 -8.68 2.67 14.76
CA SER A 79 -7.37 3.10 14.26
C SER A 79 -6.56 3.90 15.29
N LEU A 80 -6.24 3.27 16.43
CA LEU A 80 -5.54 3.92 17.55
C LEU A 80 -4.01 3.94 17.39
N GLY A 81 -3.41 2.84 16.91
CA GLY A 81 -1.96 2.71 16.72
C GLY A 81 -1.54 2.35 15.30
N ALA A 82 -2.50 1.91 14.48
CA ALA A 82 -2.32 1.58 13.07
C ALA A 82 -3.62 1.88 12.34
N PRO A 83 -3.58 2.33 11.07
CA PRO A 83 -4.78 2.54 10.29
C PRO A 83 -5.48 1.20 10.04
N VAL A 84 -6.80 1.17 10.26
CA VAL A 84 -7.67 0.03 9.97
C VAL A 84 -8.68 0.47 8.92
N TYR A 85 -8.71 -0.20 7.78
CA TYR A 85 -9.61 0.11 6.68
C TYR A 85 -10.72 -0.92 6.59
N ALA A 86 -11.96 -0.46 6.41
CA ALA A 86 -13.11 -1.32 6.17
C ALA A 86 -13.48 -1.37 4.68
N GLY A 87 -14.06 -2.49 4.24
CA GLY A 87 -14.67 -2.60 2.91
C GLY A 87 -13.67 -2.80 1.77
N ALA A 88 -12.47 -3.30 2.08
CA ALA A 88 -11.57 -3.91 1.10
C ALA A 88 -11.87 -5.40 1.00
N THR A 89 -12.01 -5.93 -0.21
CA THR A 89 -12.06 -7.38 -0.42
C THR A 89 -10.68 -7.99 -0.23
N THR A 90 -10.59 -9.31 -0.06
CA THR A 90 -9.29 -10.00 -0.04
C THR A 90 -8.51 -9.73 -1.34
N ALA A 91 -9.19 -9.68 -2.50
CA ALA A 91 -8.55 -9.34 -3.77
C ALA A 91 -7.93 -7.94 -3.77
N ASP A 92 -8.60 -6.95 -3.19
CA ASP A 92 -8.08 -5.58 -3.06
C ASP A 92 -6.83 -5.55 -2.18
N VAL A 93 -6.85 -6.26 -1.04
CA VAL A 93 -5.70 -6.35 -0.13
C VAL A 93 -4.50 -7.01 -0.81
N MET A 94 -4.73 -8.10 -1.53
CA MET A 94 -3.68 -8.80 -2.29
C MET A 94 -3.11 -7.91 -3.42
N SER A 95 -3.98 -7.17 -4.12
CA SER A 95 -3.57 -6.17 -5.12
C SER A 95 -2.69 -5.09 -4.51
N TYR A 96 -3.10 -4.54 -3.36
CA TYR A 96 -2.35 -3.50 -2.67
C TYR A 96 -1.00 -3.99 -2.16
N PHE A 97 -0.94 -5.19 -1.58
CA PHE A 97 0.30 -5.83 -1.17
C PHE A 97 1.27 -5.96 -2.34
N ARG A 98 0.82 -6.45 -3.51
CA ARG A 98 1.67 -6.59 -4.70
C ARG A 98 2.22 -5.25 -5.19
N LYS A 99 1.38 -4.22 -5.20
CA LYS A 99 1.80 -2.86 -5.57
C LYS A 99 2.83 -2.31 -4.60
N LEU A 100 2.63 -2.46 -3.29
CA LEU A 100 3.62 -2.08 -2.28
C LEU A 100 4.92 -2.86 -2.44
N ALA A 101 4.84 -4.15 -2.71
CA ALA A 101 5.99 -5.04 -2.87
C ALA A 101 6.72 -4.90 -4.21
N GLY A 102 6.11 -4.25 -5.22
CA GLY A 102 6.68 -4.12 -6.56
C GLY A 102 6.76 -5.44 -7.31
N VAL A 103 5.84 -6.38 -7.03
CA VAL A 103 5.83 -7.73 -7.63
C VAL A 103 4.59 -7.95 -8.48
N ASP A 104 4.74 -8.74 -9.54
CA ASP A 104 3.62 -9.08 -10.44
C ASP A 104 2.75 -10.21 -9.87
N GLU A 105 3.40 -11.21 -9.30
CA GLU A 105 2.77 -12.38 -8.69
C GLU A 105 2.87 -12.33 -7.17
N ILE A 106 1.88 -12.92 -6.49
CA ILE A 106 1.94 -13.07 -5.05
C ILE A 106 3.05 -14.08 -4.70
N PRO A 107 3.96 -13.77 -3.75
CA PRO A 107 4.98 -14.71 -3.32
C PRO A 107 4.39 -16.00 -2.76
N THR A 108 5.18 -17.06 -2.71
CA THR A 108 4.77 -18.31 -2.07
C THR A 108 4.37 -18.08 -0.62
N VAL A 109 3.21 -18.60 -0.25
CA VAL A 109 2.70 -18.54 1.12
C VAL A 109 3.58 -19.33 2.09
N ARG A 110 3.76 -18.79 3.29
CA ARG A 110 4.30 -19.51 4.45
C ARG A 110 3.22 -19.61 5.51
N THR A 111 2.78 -20.83 5.81
CA THR A 111 1.84 -21.07 6.92
C THR A 111 2.59 -21.20 8.24
N VAL A 112 2.20 -20.40 9.22
CA VAL A 112 2.69 -20.45 10.59
C VAL A 112 1.69 -21.26 11.42
N ALA A 113 2.14 -22.42 11.90
CA ALA A 113 1.31 -23.35 12.67
C ALA A 113 0.62 -22.63 13.86
N GLY A 114 -0.70 -22.81 13.97
CA GLY A 114 -1.52 -22.21 15.01
C GLY A 114 -1.73 -20.69 14.91
N LYS A 115 -1.29 -20.03 13.82
CA LYS A 115 -1.50 -18.59 13.60
C LYS A 115 -2.17 -18.26 12.28
N GLY A 116 -1.61 -18.71 11.16
CA GLY A 116 -2.13 -18.40 9.83
C GLY A 116 -1.04 -18.19 8.79
N ASP A 117 -1.38 -17.51 7.71
CA ASP A 117 -0.57 -17.39 6.50
C ASP A 117 0.20 -16.08 6.44
N VAL A 118 1.38 -16.15 5.83
CA VAL A 118 2.30 -15.02 5.66
C VAL A 118 2.85 -15.02 4.23
N PHE A 119 2.81 -13.85 3.59
CA PHE A 119 3.43 -13.57 2.30
C PHE A 119 4.45 -12.46 2.50
N SER A 120 5.67 -12.63 2.00
CA SER A 120 6.73 -11.64 2.21
C SER A 120 7.49 -11.37 0.92
N ALA A 121 7.81 -10.10 0.70
CA ALA A 121 8.65 -9.64 -0.41
C ALA A 121 9.59 -8.53 0.08
N THR A 122 10.72 -8.40 -0.60
CA THR A 122 11.63 -7.27 -0.44
C THR A 122 11.70 -6.54 -1.78
N THR A 123 11.44 -5.24 -1.77
CA THR A 123 11.52 -4.40 -2.97
C THR A 123 12.99 -4.22 -3.40
N GLU A 124 13.24 -3.76 -4.63
CA GLU A 124 14.61 -3.44 -5.06
C GLU A 124 15.24 -2.31 -4.23
N SER A 125 14.43 -1.40 -3.68
CA SER A 125 14.88 -0.35 -2.76
C SER A 125 15.19 -0.85 -1.34
N GLY A 126 14.91 -2.12 -1.04
CA GLY A 126 15.21 -2.75 0.25
C GLY A 126 14.06 -2.70 1.27
N ALA A 127 12.89 -2.17 0.89
CA ALA A 127 11.70 -2.18 1.74
C ALA A 127 11.22 -3.62 1.94
N LYS A 128 10.89 -4.01 3.16
CA LYS A 128 10.33 -5.33 3.47
C LYS A 128 8.83 -5.20 3.68
N ILE A 129 8.07 -5.87 2.82
CA ILE A 129 6.61 -5.87 2.85
C ILE A 129 6.15 -7.27 3.26
N THR A 130 5.30 -7.38 4.27
CA THR A 130 4.73 -8.66 4.72
C THR A 130 3.23 -8.55 4.86
N LEU A 131 2.49 -9.41 4.16
CA LEU A 131 1.05 -9.59 4.34
C LEU A 131 0.80 -10.82 5.22
N ARG A 132 -0.13 -10.72 6.16
CA ARG A 132 -0.54 -11.82 7.04
C ARG A 132 -2.02 -11.74 7.40
N ASN A 133 -2.65 -12.88 7.62
CA ASN A 133 -4.07 -12.98 8.03
C ASN A 133 -4.27 -13.07 9.54
N PHE A 134 -3.29 -12.61 10.32
CA PHE A 134 -3.38 -12.57 11.79
C PHE A 134 -2.64 -11.36 12.35
N SER A 135 -3.07 -10.87 13.51
CA SER A 135 -2.37 -9.85 14.28
C SER A 135 -2.67 -9.96 15.77
N THR A 136 -1.74 -9.50 16.61
CA THR A 136 -1.91 -9.48 18.07
C THR A 136 -3.09 -8.63 18.51
N SER A 137 -3.37 -7.54 17.78
CA SER A 137 -4.55 -6.69 17.98
C SER A 137 -5.73 -7.07 17.08
N GLY A 138 -5.72 -8.24 16.44
CA GLY A 138 -6.74 -8.67 15.48
C GLY A 138 -8.15 -8.71 16.07
N GLN A 139 -8.30 -9.15 17.32
CA GLN A 139 -9.60 -9.14 18.02
C GLN A 139 -10.13 -7.72 18.27
N GLN A 140 -9.25 -6.79 18.66
CA GLN A 140 -9.62 -5.40 18.93
C GLN A 140 -9.95 -4.63 17.65
N SER A 141 -9.19 -4.85 16.57
CA SER A 141 -9.38 -4.14 15.31
C SER A 141 -10.38 -4.81 14.36
N GLY A 142 -10.74 -6.08 14.61
CA GLY A 142 -11.52 -6.91 13.69
C GLY A 142 -10.81 -7.22 12.37
N ALA A 143 -9.49 -7.05 12.32
CA ALA A 143 -8.75 -7.11 11.06
C ALA A 143 -8.54 -8.55 10.60
N SER A 144 -8.95 -8.85 9.37
CA SER A 144 -8.71 -10.14 8.70
C SER A 144 -7.34 -10.18 8.01
N TRP A 145 -6.81 -9.02 7.62
CA TRP A 145 -5.49 -8.89 6.99
C TRP A 145 -4.68 -7.75 7.62
N THR A 146 -3.37 -7.94 7.71
CA THR A 146 -2.40 -6.92 8.13
C THR A 146 -1.21 -6.92 7.19
N ILE A 147 -0.82 -5.73 6.71
CA ILE A 147 0.41 -5.50 5.98
C ILE A 147 1.41 -4.80 6.90
N ASP A 148 2.55 -5.43 7.13
CA ASP A 148 3.71 -4.84 7.78
C ASP A 148 4.61 -4.20 6.70
N VAL A 149 5.03 -2.97 6.94
CA VAL A 149 6.01 -2.27 6.08
C VAL A 149 7.21 -1.87 6.94
N ILE A 150 8.41 -2.25 6.49
CA ILE A 150 9.69 -1.78 7.05
C ILE A 150 10.47 -1.13 5.91
N ASP A 151 10.62 0.18 5.99
CA ASP A 151 11.40 0.97 5.03
C ASP A 151 12.09 2.14 5.76
N ALA A 152 13.31 2.48 5.35
CA ALA A 152 14.10 3.53 6.01
C ALA A 152 13.42 4.91 5.98
N SER A 153 12.61 5.18 4.95
CA SER A 153 11.88 6.42 4.80
C SER A 153 10.62 6.50 5.67
N ILE A 154 10.15 5.39 6.25
CA ILE A 154 8.92 5.34 7.04
C ILE A 154 9.25 5.15 8.53
N ASN A 155 8.73 6.02 9.39
CA ASN A 155 8.82 5.88 10.85
C ASN A 155 10.25 5.58 11.34
N SER A 156 11.24 6.25 10.75
CA SER A 156 12.68 6.04 11.01
C SER A 156 13.14 4.58 10.86
N GLY A 157 12.62 3.86 9.86
CA GLY A 157 12.98 2.46 9.60
C GLY A 157 12.27 1.44 10.48
N ARG A 158 11.37 1.88 11.37
CA ARG A 158 10.60 0.97 12.22
C ARG A 158 9.44 0.37 11.44
N ARG A 159 9.04 -0.85 11.84
CA ARG A 159 7.84 -1.50 11.30
C ARG A 159 6.61 -0.64 11.57
N VAL A 160 5.82 -0.42 10.53
CA VAL A 160 4.45 0.10 10.63
C VAL A 160 3.47 -0.98 10.17
N GLU A 161 2.24 -0.94 10.68
CA GLU A 161 1.17 -1.86 10.31
C GLU A 161 0.05 -1.12 9.57
N ILE A 162 -0.56 -1.78 8.60
CA ILE A 162 -1.78 -1.36 7.91
C ILE A 162 -2.78 -2.52 7.95
N LYS A 163 -4.01 -2.28 8.40
CA LYS A 163 -4.98 -3.34 8.69
C LYS A 163 -6.24 -3.23 7.84
N PHE A 164 -6.87 -4.37 7.55
CA PHE A 164 -8.10 -4.45 6.74
C PHE A 164 -9.14 -5.37 7.40
N LYS A 165 -10.40 -4.91 7.46
CA LYS A 165 -11.55 -5.63 7.99
C LYS A 165 -12.74 -5.67 7.03
#